data_AF-A0AAV0VPX0-F1
#
_entry.id   AF-A0AAV0VPX0-F1
#
_cell.length_a   1.000
_cell.length_b   1.000
_cell.length_c   1.000
_cell.angle_alpha   90.00
_cell.angle_beta   90.00
_cell.angle_gamma   90.00
#
_symmetry.space_group_name_H-M   'P 1'
#
loop_
_entity.id
_entity.type
_entity.pdbx_description
1 polymer ?
#
loop_
_entity_poly.entity_id
_entity_poly.type
_entity_poly.pdbx_seq_one_letter_code
_entity_poly.pdbx_strand_id
1 'polypeptide(L)'
;MLTHTSWGEYSSSLKIIYKSLILSKLEYGSFLFINVKPSILKMITVHNSGLRLVSRAFRSSPIPSLLNITQTPPIGLIRKKNAMILASRRSQNNLPSHKGIRNLLQNTNIDLSGIIRHECPYIPSWIMDININTTLSLLPKADMKEFHSFLDNHQKHTKFFIDNSKTNLGVGAAVLYNEIKQMFKLPDFCLVFTA
;
A
#
# COMPACT_ATOMS: atom_id res chain seq x y z
N MET A 1 -14.64 41.12 7.24
CA MET A 1 -13.51 40.41 7.88
C MET A 1 -13.98 39.00 8.19
N LEU A 2 -13.79 38.06 7.25
CA LEU A 2 -13.98 36.62 7.46
C LEU A 2 -12.72 35.95 6.93
N THR A 3 -11.95 35.45 7.88
CA THR A 3 -10.60 34.92 7.78
C THR A 3 -10.59 33.55 7.10
N HIS A 4 -9.70 33.37 6.13
CA HIS A 4 -9.07 32.10 5.73
C HIS A 4 -9.86 30.81 6.02
N THR A 5 -10.82 30.46 5.16
CA THR A 5 -11.19 29.05 4.97
C THR A 5 -10.45 28.57 3.73
N SER A 6 -9.35 27.85 3.90
CA SER A 6 -8.65 27.16 2.80
C SER A 6 -9.56 26.05 2.26
N TRP A 7 -10.45 26.40 1.33
CA TRP A 7 -11.46 25.52 0.73
C TRP A 7 -10.88 24.25 0.05
N GLY A 8 -9.56 24.16 -0.12
CA GLY A 8 -8.86 23.02 -0.71
C GLY A 8 -8.15 22.06 0.25
N GLU A 9 -7.86 22.46 1.50
CA GLU A 9 -6.86 21.76 2.33
C GLU A 9 -7.38 20.43 2.90
N TYR A 10 -8.63 20.40 3.35
CA TYR A 10 -9.27 19.20 3.93
C TYR A 10 -9.67 18.12 2.91
N SER A 11 -9.68 18.45 1.61
CA SER A 11 -10.02 17.49 0.55
C SER A 11 -8.97 16.38 0.45
N SER A 12 -7.71 16.71 0.73
CA SER A 12 -6.59 15.77 0.70
C SER A 12 -6.72 14.68 1.77
N SER A 13 -6.98 15.06 3.03
CA SER A 13 -7.19 14.12 4.15
C SER A 13 -8.42 13.25 3.93
N LEU A 14 -9.55 13.82 3.48
CA LEU A 14 -10.76 13.05 3.17
C LEU A 14 -10.52 12.05 2.03
N LYS A 15 -9.76 12.44 1.01
CA LYS A 15 -9.37 11.54 -0.09
C LYS A 15 -8.50 10.38 0.41
N ILE A 16 -7.59 10.64 1.35
CA ILE A 16 -6.78 9.59 1.97
C ILE A 16 -7.67 8.62 2.75
N ILE A 17 -8.57 9.12 3.61
CA ILE A 17 -9.50 8.29 4.40
C ILE A 17 -10.41 7.45 3.49
N TYR A 18 -10.95 8.05 2.43
CA TYR A 18 -11.76 7.34 1.45
C TYR A 18 -10.96 6.22 0.77
N LYS A 19 -9.73 6.52 0.32
CA LYS A 19 -8.86 5.53 -0.31
C LYS A 19 -8.52 4.38 0.64
N SER A 20 -8.16 4.69 1.89
CA SER A 20 -7.68 3.72 2.87
C SER A 20 -8.79 2.84 3.46
N LEU A 21 -10.01 3.35 3.63
CA LEU A 21 -11.09 2.63 4.30
C LEU A 21 -12.17 2.09 3.36
N ILE A 22 -12.60 2.92 2.40
CA ILE A 22 -13.73 2.58 1.52
C ILE A 22 -13.19 1.91 0.26
N LEU A 23 -12.36 2.62 -0.51
CA LEU A 23 -11.87 2.13 -1.79
C LEU A 23 -11.07 0.83 -1.63
N SER A 24 -10.21 0.74 -0.63
CA SER A 24 -9.45 -0.48 -0.30
C SER A 24 -10.35 -1.72 -0.13
N LYS A 25 -11.50 -1.59 0.57
CA LYS A 25 -12.47 -2.68 0.74
C LYS A 25 -13.17 -3.05 -0.56
N LEU A 26 -13.55 -2.04 -1.35
CA LEU A 26 -14.16 -2.26 -2.67
C LEU A 26 -13.19 -2.95 -3.63
N GLU A 27 -11.90 -2.62 -3.54
CA GLU A 27 -10.82 -3.17 -4.34
C GLU A 27 -10.46 -4.60 -3.94
N TYR A 28 -10.36 -4.88 -2.63
CA TYR A 28 -10.03 -6.21 -2.10
C TYR A 28 -11.04 -7.27 -2.58
N GLY A 29 -12.34 -6.98 -2.50
CA GLY A 29 -13.41 -7.90 -2.93
C GLY A 29 -13.71 -7.89 -4.42
N SER A 30 -13.01 -7.08 -5.22
CA SER A 30 -13.36 -6.82 -6.63
C SER A 30 -13.46 -8.07 -7.51
N PHE A 31 -12.64 -9.09 -7.22
CA PHE A 31 -12.58 -10.33 -7.99
C PHE A 31 -13.81 -11.22 -7.82
N LEU A 32 -14.48 -11.17 -6.65
CA LEU A 32 -15.69 -11.96 -6.39
C LEU A 32 -16.85 -11.54 -7.29
N PHE A 33 -16.88 -10.26 -7.65
CA PHE A 33 -18.01 -9.68 -8.36
C PHE A 33 -17.79 -9.51 -9.86
N ILE A 34 -16.67 -9.94 -10.44
CA ILE A 34 -16.30 -9.65 -11.85
C ILE A 34 -17.44 -9.86 -12.84
N ASN A 35 -18.18 -10.96 -12.70
CA ASN A 35 -19.28 -11.35 -13.59
C ASN A 35 -20.65 -10.83 -13.16
N VAL A 36 -20.73 -10.07 -12.08
CA VAL A 36 -22.01 -9.56 -11.55
C VAL A 36 -22.50 -8.39 -12.39
N LYS A 37 -23.77 -8.43 -12.75
CA LYS A 37 -24.45 -7.38 -13.52
C LYS A 37 -24.38 -6.04 -12.78
N PRO A 38 -24.07 -4.92 -13.46
CA PRO A 38 -23.98 -3.59 -12.84
C PRO A 38 -25.22 -3.19 -12.05
N SER A 39 -26.42 -3.62 -12.48
CA SER A 39 -27.69 -3.35 -11.82
C SER A 39 -27.80 -3.90 -10.40
N ILE A 40 -27.03 -4.94 -10.06
CA ILE A 40 -27.06 -5.60 -8.74
C ILE A 40 -25.97 -5.00 -7.81
N LEU A 41 -25.03 -4.23 -8.36
CA LEU A 41 -23.85 -3.75 -7.66
C LEU A 41 -24.10 -2.48 -6.85
N LYS A 42 -24.56 -2.64 -5.60
CA LYS A 42 -24.63 -1.56 -4.61
C LYS A 42 -23.30 -0.83 -4.39
N MET A 43 -22.18 -1.49 -4.69
CA MET A 43 -20.83 -0.93 -4.61
C MET A 43 -20.62 0.31 -5.48
N ILE A 44 -21.29 0.40 -6.64
CA ILE A 44 -21.22 1.58 -7.51
C ILE A 44 -21.79 2.80 -6.78
N THR A 45 -22.92 2.62 -6.10
CA THR A 45 -23.55 3.66 -5.29
C THR A 45 -22.64 4.09 -4.13
N VAL A 46 -22.02 3.14 -3.42
CA VAL A 46 -21.08 3.44 -2.32
C VAL A 46 -19.87 4.24 -2.81
N HIS A 47 -19.26 3.83 -3.93
CA HIS A 47 -18.15 4.54 -4.55
C HIS A 47 -18.54 5.97 -4.95
N ASN A 48 -19.65 6.15 -5.67
CA ASN A 48 -20.11 7.45 -6.11
C ASN A 48 -20.46 8.38 -4.93
N SER A 49 -21.11 7.86 -3.90
CA SER A 49 -21.39 8.61 -2.67
C SER A 49 -20.11 9.01 -1.93
N GLY A 50 -19.11 8.11 -1.86
CA GLY A 50 -17.80 8.41 -1.29
C GLY A 50 -17.09 9.53 -2.03
N LEU A 51 -17.10 9.51 -3.38
CA LEU A 51 -16.51 10.60 -4.18
C LEU A 51 -17.18 11.95 -3.93
N ARG A 52 -18.51 11.97 -3.78
CA ARG A 52 -19.24 13.20 -3.44
C ARG A 52 -18.86 13.75 -2.08
N LEU A 53 -18.72 12.88 -1.07
CA LEU A 53 -18.30 13.29 0.27
C LEU A 53 -16.89 13.85 0.27
N VAL A 54 -15.95 13.19 -0.41
CA VAL A 54 -14.55 13.62 -0.49
C VAL A 54 -14.41 14.95 -1.24
N SER A 55 -15.11 15.09 -2.37
CA SER A 55 -15.10 16.31 -3.17
C SER A 55 -15.98 17.43 -2.62
N ARG A 56 -16.74 17.16 -1.55
CA ARG A 56 -17.80 18.03 -1.00
C ARG A 56 -18.79 18.51 -2.07
N ALA A 57 -18.97 17.74 -3.12
CA ALA A 57 -19.86 18.05 -4.21
C ALA A 57 -21.31 17.76 -3.84
N PHE A 58 -22.24 18.44 -4.52
CA PHE A 58 -23.66 18.19 -4.33
C PHE A 58 -24.03 16.74 -4.64
N ARG A 59 -25.12 16.27 -4.01
CA ARG A 59 -25.68 14.94 -4.28
C ARG A 59 -26.11 14.77 -5.75
N SER A 60 -26.42 15.89 -6.42
CA SER A 60 -26.81 15.97 -7.84
C SER A 60 -25.64 16.10 -8.82
N SER A 61 -24.40 16.31 -8.35
CA SER A 61 -23.26 16.51 -9.26
C SER A 61 -23.05 15.33 -10.22
N PRO A 62 -22.65 15.54 -11.47
CA PRO A 62 -22.48 14.46 -12.44
C PRO A 62 -21.25 13.59 -12.10
N ILE A 63 -21.39 12.26 -12.21
CA ILE A 63 -20.31 11.29 -11.90
C ILE A 63 -19.03 11.54 -12.74
N PRO A 64 -19.11 11.80 -14.06
CA PRO A 64 -17.90 12.08 -14.85
C PRO A 64 -17.07 13.25 -14.32
N SER A 65 -17.74 14.33 -13.87
CA SER A 65 -17.07 15.49 -13.27
C SER A 65 -16.38 15.13 -11.96
N LEU A 66 -17.05 14.34 -11.10
CA LEU A 66 -16.49 13.86 -9.84
C LEU A 66 -15.23 13.03 -10.05
N LEU A 67 -15.25 12.09 -11.00
CA LEU A 67 -14.11 11.24 -11.32
C LEU A 67 -12.92 12.07 -11.82
N ASN A 68 -13.18 13.11 -12.62
CA ASN A 68 -12.15 14.03 -13.09
C ASN A 68 -11.52 14.82 -11.94
N ILE A 69 -12.33 15.46 -11.09
CA ILE A 69 -11.85 16.28 -9.97
C ILE A 69 -11.08 15.44 -8.95
N THR A 70 -11.59 14.25 -8.63
CA THR A 70 -10.96 13.36 -7.65
C THR A 70 -9.79 12.56 -8.21
N GLN A 71 -9.58 12.58 -9.54
CA GLN A 71 -8.58 11.77 -10.25
C GLN A 71 -8.70 10.28 -9.90
N THR A 72 -9.93 9.79 -9.75
CA THR A 72 -10.20 8.37 -9.50
C THR A 72 -10.88 7.74 -10.70
N PRO A 73 -10.44 6.56 -11.16
CA PRO A 73 -11.11 5.87 -12.24
C PRO A 73 -12.47 5.29 -11.80
N PRO A 74 -13.41 5.08 -12.74
CA PRO A 74 -14.66 4.38 -12.46
C PRO A 74 -14.42 3.01 -11.80
N ILE A 75 -15.27 2.66 -10.83
CA ILE A 75 -15.16 1.39 -10.08
C ILE A 75 -15.17 0.15 -10.99
N GLY A 76 -15.87 0.19 -12.12
CA GLY A 76 -15.88 -0.91 -13.10
C GLY A 76 -14.49 -1.18 -13.69
N LEU A 77 -13.71 -0.13 -13.96
CA LEU A 77 -12.35 -0.26 -14.50
C LEU A 77 -11.38 -0.76 -13.42
N ILE A 78 -11.50 -0.25 -12.19
CA ILE A 78 -10.69 -0.70 -11.04
C ILE A 78 -10.84 -2.21 -10.85
N ARG A 79 -12.08 -2.72 -10.90
CA ARG A 79 -12.34 -4.15 -10.74
C ARG A 79 -11.75 -4.99 -11.86
N LYS A 80 -11.89 -4.57 -13.11
CA LYS A 80 -11.28 -5.26 -14.26
C LYS A 80 -9.77 -5.31 -14.12
N LYS A 81 -9.15 -4.21 -13.70
CA LYS A 81 -7.71 -4.14 -13.41
C LYS A 81 -7.31 -5.12 -12.30
N ASN A 82 -7.97 -5.10 -11.15
CA ASN A 82 -7.62 -5.96 -10.02
C ASN A 82 -7.85 -7.46 -10.32
N ALA A 83 -8.93 -7.76 -11.03
CA ALA A 83 -9.23 -9.10 -11.54
C ALA A 83 -8.09 -9.64 -12.41
N MET A 84 -7.63 -8.83 -13.35
CA MET A 84 -6.55 -9.16 -14.27
C MET A 84 -5.23 -9.37 -13.54
N ILE A 85 -4.87 -8.46 -12.63
CA ILE A 85 -3.67 -8.61 -11.78
C ILE A 85 -3.72 -9.94 -11.00
N LEU A 86 -4.85 -10.27 -10.38
CA LEU A 86 -5.01 -11.53 -9.66
C LEU A 86 -4.87 -12.76 -10.58
N ALA A 87 -5.46 -12.68 -11.77
CA ALA A 87 -5.43 -13.74 -12.76
C ALA A 87 -4.00 -14.03 -13.25
N SER A 88 -3.26 -12.99 -13.59
CA SER A 88 -1.88 -13.07 -14.04
C SER A 88 -0.99 -13.66 -12.95
N ARG A 89 -1.16 -13.21 -11.70
CA ARG A 89 -0.44 -13.77 -10.53
C ARG A 89 -0.71 -15.25 -10.33
N ARG A 90 -1.98 -15.69 -10.41
CA ARG A 90 -2.33 -17.11 -10.30
C ARG A 90 -1.76 -17.94 -11.44
N SER A 91 -1.80 -17.42 -12.67
CA SER A 91 -1.22 -18.08 -13.83
C SER A 91 0.29 -18.24 -13.70
N GLN A 92 1.00 -17.25 -13.17
CA GLN A 92 2.45 -17.32 -12.93
C GLN A 92 2.82 -18.40 -11.90
N ASN A 93 1.99 -18.56 -10.86
CA ASN A 93 2.23 -19.53 -9.78
C ASN A 93 1.59 -20.90 -10.04
N ASN A 94 1.14 -21.19 -11.27
CA ASN A 94 0.44 -22.42 -11.65
C ASN A 94 -0.80 -22.76 -10.78
N LEU A 95 -1.45 -21.74 -10.19
CA LEU A 95 -2.68 -21.92 -9.42
C LEU A 95 -3.92 -21.90 -10.31
N PRO A 96 -4.95 -22.71 -9.99
CA PRO A 96 -6.20 -22.69 -10.73
C PRO A 96 -6.87 -21.32 -10.60
N SER A 97 -7.28 -20.76 -11.74
CA SER A 97 -8.07 -19.53 -11.81
C SER A 97 -9.52 -19.85 -12.15
N HIS A 98 -10.46 -19.11 -11.55
CA HIS A 98 -11.88 -19.24 -11.86
C HIS A 98 -12.13 -18.91 -13.34
N LYS A 99 -12.99 -19.70 -14.01
CA LYS A 99 -13.28 -19.57 -15.46
C LYS A 99 -13.65 -18.14 -15.88
N GLY A 100 -14.44 -17.44 -15.07
CA GLY A 100 -14.81 -16.04 -15.33
C GLY A 100 -13.63 -15.07 -15.40
N ILE A 101 -12.60 -15.32 -14.58
CA ILE A 101 -11.38 -14.50 -14.53
C ILE A 101 -10.49 -14.84 -15.73
N ARG A 102 -10.37 -16.13 -16.07
CA ARG A 102 -9.62 -16.61 -17.24
C ARG A 102 -10.18 -16.06 -18.54
N ASN A 103 -11.51 -16.04 -18.68
CA ASN A 103 -12.17 -15.46 -19.86
C ASN A 103 -11.91 -13.95 -19.97
N LEU A 104 -11.86 -13.24 -18.84
CA LEU A 104 -11.53 -11.80 -18.84
C LEU A 104 -10.11 -11.57 -19.38
N LEU A 105 -9.13 -12.39 -18.99
CA LEU A 105 -7.77 -12.31 -19.51
C LEU A 105 -7.70 -12.59 -21.02
N GLN A 106 -8.35 -13.67 -21.47
CA GLN A 106 -8.34 -14.06 -22.89
C GLN A 106 -8.96 -12.98 -23.79
N ASN A 107 -9.95 -12.25 -23.28
CA ASN A 107 -10.61 -11.18 -24.01
C ASN A 107 -9.82 -9.86 -24.01
N THR A 108 -8.77 -9.73 -23.18
CA THR A 108 -7.97 -8.52 -23.09
C THR A 108 -6.62 -8.71 -23.78
N ASN A 109 -6.36 -7.90 -24.79
CA ASN A 109 -5.11 -7.91 -25.57
C ASN A 109 -3.95 -7.21 -24.82
N ILE A 110 -3.80 -7.49 -23.52
CA ILE A 110 -2.82 -6.84 -22.65
C ILE A 110 -1.63 -7.77 -22.47
N ASP A 111 -0.44 -7.26 -22.72
CA ASP A 111 0.80 -7.97 -22.45
C ASP A 111 1.01 -8.10 -20.93
N LEU A 112 1.09 -9.35 -20.47
CA LEU A 112 1.31 -9.69 -19.07
C LEU A 112 2.79 -9.93 -18.75
N SER A 113 3.68 -9.86 -19.75
CA SER A 113 5.12 -10.14 -19.61
C SER A 113 5.81 -9.22 -18.58
N GLY A 114 5.38 -7.97 -18.48
CA GLY A 114 5.93 -6.97 -17.55
C GLY A 114 5.45 -7.10 -16.09
N ILE A 115 4.60 -8.08 -15.76
CA ILE A 115 4.13 -8.27 -14.38
C ILE A 115 5.23 -8.97 -13.57
N ILE A 116 5.78 -8.25 -12.59
CA ILE A 116 6.75 -8.77 -11.61
C ILE A 116 6.21 -10.08 -11.01
N ARG A 117 7.03 -11.13 -11.08
CA ARG A 117 6.72 -12.43 -10.49
C ARG A 117 6.63 -12.30 -8.98
N HIS A 118 5.49 -12.69 -8.42
CA HIS A 118 5.30 -12.72 -6.97
C HIS A 118 5.40 -14.15 -6.50
N GLU A 119 6.51 -14.49 -5.84
CA GLU A 119 6.68 -15.80 -5.22
C GLU A 119 5.68 -15.95 -4.05
N CYS A 120 5.08 -17.13 -3.90
CA CYS A 120 4.31 -17.43 -2.71
C CYS A 120 5.31 -17.69 -1.58
N PRO A 121 5.26 -16.95 -0.45
CA PRO A 121 6.14 -17.24 0.67
C PRO A 121 5.82 -18.65 1.18
N TYR A 122 6.86 -19.48 1.38
CA TYR A 122 6.72 -20.85 1.90
C TYR A 122 6.07 -20.88 3.28
N ILE A 123 6.33 -19.83 4.07
CA ILE A 123 5.77 -19.64 5.39
C ILE A 123 4.78 -18.48 5.29
N PRO A 124 3.50 -18.68 5.60
CA PRO A 124 2.54 -17.60 5.59
C PRO A 124 2.92 -16.58 6.68
N SER A 125 2.68 -15.30 6.40
CA SER A 125 3.12 -14.19 7.27
C SER A 125 2.57 -14.27 8.70
N TRP A 126 1.42 -14.91 8.90
CA TRP A 126 0.80 -15.08 10.24
C TRP A 126 1.36 -16.25 11.05
N ILE A 127 2.26 -17.06 10.50
CA ILE A 127 2.99 -18.13 11.23
C ILE A 127 4.39 -17.65 11.63
N MET A 128 4.82 -16.48 11.17
CA MET A 128 6.17 -15.99 11.41
C MET A 128 6.31 -15.45 12.85
N ASP A 129 6.81 -16.28 13.75
CA ASP A 129 7.22 -15.86 15.10
C ASP A 129 8.57 -15.13 15.01
N ILE A 130 8.50 -13.80 14.91
CA ILE A 130 9.67 -12.95 15.02
C ILE A 130 9.90 -12.69 16.50
N ASN A 131 10.98 -13.23 17.06
CA ASN A 131 11.39 -12.93 18.42
C ASN A 131 11.99 -11.52 18.47
N ILE A 132 11.14 -10.51 18.72
CA ILE A 132 11.53 -9.10 18.78
C ILE A 132 11.85 -8.76 20.23
N ASN A 133 13.11 -8.46 20.51
CA ASN A 133 13.50 -7.90 21.80
C ASN A 133 13.34 -6.36 21.77
N THR A 134 12.39 -5.83 22.53
CA THR A 134 12.17 -4.38 22.70
C THR A 134 12.66 -3.85 24.05
N THR A 135 13.41 -4.62 24.85
CA THR A 135 13.84 -4.18 26.19
C THR A 135 14.72 -2.93 26.12
N LEU A 136 15.56 -2.84 25.09
CA LEU A 136 16.45 -1.70 24.87
C LEU A 136 15.73 -0.41 24.49
N SER A 137 14.48 -0.45 24.01
CA SER A 137 13.74 0.78 23.69
C SER A 137 13.25 1.51 24.95
N LEU A 138 13.25 0.85 26.10
CA LEU A 138 12.81 1.41 27.38
C LEU A 138 13.93 2.20 28.09
N LEU A 139 15.17 2.06 27.63
CA LEU A 139 16.34 2.68 28.25
C LEU A 139 16.58 4.10 27.69
N PRO A 140 17.17 5.00 28.50
CA PRO A 140 17.63 6.29 28.01
C PRO A 140 18.65 6.11 26.88
N LYS A 141 18.56 6.91 25.81
CA LYS A 141 19.50 6.87 24.67
C LYS A 141 20.98 7.08 25.05
N ALA A 142 21.25 7.60 26.25
CA ALA A 142 22.60 7.82 26.76
C ALA A 142 23.27 6.53 27.29
N ASP A 143 22.48 5.54 27.70
CA ASP A 143 22.98 4.35 28.39
C ASP A 143 23.34 3.24 27.40
N MET A 144 24.50 3.38 26.76
CA MET A 144 25.03 2.40 25.80
C MET A 144 25.58 1.12 26.45
N LYS A 145 25.74 1.09 27.78
CA LYS A 145 26.37 -0.03 28.50
C LYS A 145 25.61 -1.34 28.32
N GLU A 146 24.28 -1.28 28.40
CA GLU A 146 23.43 -2.46 28.31
C GLU A 146 23.38 -3.01 26.87
N PHE A 147 23.42 -2.11 25.88
CA PHE A 147 23.57 -2.48 24.47
C PHE A 147 24.89 -3.20 24.19
N HIS A 148 26.01 -2.70 24.73
CA HIS A 148 27.30 -3.38 24.59
C HIS A 148 27.30 -4.76 25.24
N SER A 149 26.73 -4.90 26.45
CA SER A 149 26.60 -6.21 27.10
C SER A 149 25.74 -7.20 26.30
N PHE A 150 24.69 -6.71 25.65
CA PHE A 150 23.87 -7.51 24.75
C PHE A 150 24.66 -7.93 23.49
N LEU A 151 25.44 -7.03 22.91
CA LEU A 151 26.31 -7.33 21.77
C LEU A 151 27.38 -8.38 22.09
N ASP A 152 27.86 -8.42 23.34
CA ASP A 152 28.81 -9.41 23.83
C ASP A 152 28.18 -10.79 23.99
N ASN A 153 26.96 -10.86 24.51
CA ASN A 153 26.21 -12.11 24.60
C ASN A 153 25.89 -12.73 23.22
N HIS A 154 25.83 -11.91 22.17
CA HIS A 154 25.47 -12.32 20.81
C HIS A 154 26.64 -12.25 19.81
N GLN A 155 27.89 -12.46 20.23
CA GLN A 155 29.06 -12.42 19.34
C GLN A 155 29.02 -13.43 18.18
N LYS A 156 28.36 -14.58 18.35
CA LYS A 156 28.26 -15.61 17.29
C LYS A 156 27.30 -15.25 16.14
N HIS A 157 26.55 -14.16 16.26
CA HIS A 157 25.54 -13.77 15.27
C HIS A 157 26.06 -12.69 14.33
N THR A 158 25.59 -12.73 13.09
CA THR A 158 25.80 -11.68 12.08
C THR A 158 25.08 -10.41 12.49
N LYS A 159 25.81 -9.31 12.65
CA LYS A 159 25.27 -8.02 13.15
C LYS A 159 25.02 -7.08 11.98
N PHE A 160 23.77 -6.63 11.84
CA PHE A 160 23.40 -5.56 10.91
C PHE A 160 22.90 -4.37 11.71
N PHE A 161 23.52 -3.21 11.51
CA PHE A 161 23.01 -1.95 12.03
C PHE A 161 22.44 -1.15 10.88
N ILE A 162 21.22 -0.66 11.05
CA ILE A 162 20.51 0.10 10.02
C ILE A 162 20.14 1.44 10.62
N ASP A 163 20.47 2.51 9.91
CA ASP A 163 20.07 3.87 10.27
C ASP A 163 19.43 4.56 9.07
N ASN A 164 18.42 5.38 9.34
CA ASN A 164 17.69 6.12 8.31
C ASN A 164 17.76 7.61 8.64
N SER A 165 18.09 8.42 7.63
CA SER A 165 18.18 9.87 7.75
C SER A 165 17.19 10.56 6.83
N LYS A 166 16.69 11.71 7.29
CA LYS A 166 15.82 12.58 6.52
C LYS A 166 16.33 14.01 6.62
N THR A 167 16.53 14.63 5.46
CA THR A 167 16.93 16.04 5.36
C THR A 167 15.96 16.77 4.42
N ASN A 168 16.06 18.09 4.33
CA ASN A 168 15.27 18.88 3.38
C ASN A 168 15.58 18.52 1.91
N LEU A 169 16.74 17.89 1.64
CA LEU A 169 17.21 17.54 0.30
C LEU A 169 16.87 16.10 -0.11
N GLY A 170 16.36 15.27 0.81
CA GLY A 170 15.98 13.89 0.51
C GLY A 170 16.13 12.94 1.69
N VAL A 171 15.97 11.66 1.38
CA VAL A 171 15.99 10.55 2.34
C VAL A 171 17.14 9.61 2.03
N GLY A 172 17.84 9.15 3.07
CA GLY A 172 18.94 8.20 2.96
C GLY A 172 18.80 7.06 3.95
N ALA A 173 19.35 5.91 3.60
CA ALA A 173 19.51 4.76 4.47
C ALA A 173 20.98 4.35 4.53
N ALA A 174 21.45 3.93 5.69
CA ALA A 174 22.78 3.38 5.88
C ALA A 174 22.67 2.00 6.53
N VAL A 175 23.44 1.06 6.01
CA VAL A 175 23.60 -0.28 6.58
C VAL A 175 25.07 -0.45 6.93
N LEU A 176 25.33 -0.81 8.18
CA LEU A 176 26.65 -1.21 8.66
C LEU A 176 26.62 -2.72 8.90
N TYR A 177 27.49 -3.41 8.20
CA TYR A 177 27.72 -4.84 8.34
C TYR A 177 29.21 -5.07 8.63
N ASN A 178 29.53 -5.55 9.82
CA ASN A 178 30.91 -5.61 10.34
C ASN A 178 31.58 -4.22 10.24
N GLU A 179 32.46 -4.02 9.26
CA GLU A 179 33.14 -2.76 8.95
C GLU A 179 32.71 -2.16 7.59
N ILE A 180 31.87 -2.88 6.84
CA ILE A 180 31.37 -2.43 5.56
C ILE A 180 30.19 -1.49 5.81
N LYS A 181 30.39 -0.22 5.46
CA LYS A 181 29.35 0.80 5.48
C LYS A 181 28.80 0.99 4.06
N GLN A 182 27.53 0.69 3.87
CA GLN A 182 26.83 0.97 2.62
C GLN A 182 25.77 2.04 2.84
N MET A 183 25.79 3.08 2.00
CA MET A 183 24.84 4.20 2.08
C MET A 183 24.02 4.24 0.78
N PHE A 184 22.72 4.40 0.92
CA PHE A 184 21.78 4.42 -0.19
C PHE A 184 20.98 5.72 -0.16
N LYS A 185 20.89 6.39 -1.30
CA LYS A 185 19.89 7.43 -1.50
C LYS A 185 18.56 6.76 -1.82
N LEU A 186 17.55 7.01 -0.98
CA LEU A 186 16.20 6.53 -1.23
C LEU A 186 15.43 7.53 -2.12
N PRO A 187 14.39 7.09 -2.83
CA PRO A 187 13.50 7.99 -3.55
C PRO A 187 12.92 9.08 -2.65
N ASP A 188 12.72 10.28 -3.20
CA ASP A 188 12.32 11.46 -2.42
C ASP A 188 10.92 11.33 -1.77
N PHE A 189 10.11 10.35 -2.22
CA PHE A 189 8.79 10.04 -1.66
C PHE A 189 8.83 9.00 -0.51
N CYS A 190 10.00 8.51 -0.11
CA CYS A 190 10.12 7.61 1.02
C CYS A 190 9.84 8.32 2.36
N LEU A 191 9.17 7.63 3.28
CA LEU A 191 8.88 8.13 4.63
C LEU A 191 9.79 7.43 5.63
N VAL A 192 10.46 8.22 6.48
CA VAL A 192 11.19 7.72 7.65
C VAL A 192 10.32 7.93 8.86
N PHE A 193 10.05 6.85 9.60
CA PHE A 193 9.32 6.88 10.84
C PHE A 193 10.32 6.76 12.00
N THR A 194 10.21 7.66 12.96
CA THR A 194 10.93 7.53 14.24
C THR A 194 10.19 6.53 15.10
N ALA A 195 10.90 5.54 15.63
CA ALA A 195 10.42 4.65 16.67
C ALA A 195 10.39 5.36 18.04
#